data_AF-A0A2E0DWF5-F1
#
_entry.id   AF-A0A2E0DWF5-F1
#
_cell.length_a   1.000
_cell.length_b   1.000
_cell.length_c   1.000
_cell.angle_alpha   90.00
_cell.angle_beta   90.00
_cell.angle_gamma   90.00
#
_symmetry.space_group_name_H-M   'P 1'
#
loop_
_entity.id
_entity.type
_entity.pdbx_description
1 polymer ?
#
loop_
_entity_poly.entity_id
_entity_poly.type
_entity_poly.pdbx_seq_one_letter_code
_entity_poly.pdbx_strand_id
1 'polypeptide(L)' 'MPRQLLQQCVDCGAWCLETTCPKCGGTAQAAAPLKWSPEDHRANVRRQLNNVEAPDWAQTIPTLPSVEEMRIGSQKQEEE' A
#
# COMPACT_ATOMS: atom_id res chain seq x y z
N MET A 1 1.19 9.60 -21.21
CA MET A 1 1.63 8.68 -20.13
C MET A 1 1.40 7.26 -20.63
N PRO A 2 2.43 6.38 -20.65
CA PRO A 2 2.22 4.97 -21.00
C PRO A 2 1.21 4.38 -20.02
N ARG A 3 0.08 3.88 -20.55
CA ARG A 3 -0.96 3.27 -19.72
C ARG A 3 -0.48 1.89 -19.30
N GLN A 4 -0.35 1.67 -18.00
CA GLN A 4 -0.11 0.34 -17.48
C GLN A 4 -1.29 -0.56 -17.87
N LEU A 5 -1.00 -1.70 -18.49
CA LEU A 5 -2.01 -2.65 -18.96
C LEU A 5 -2.53 -3.53 -17.81
N LEU A 6 -1.65 -3.97 -16.92
CA LEU A 6 -2.02 -4.86 -15.82
C LEU A 6 -2.76 -4.10 -14.70
N GLN A 7 -4.00 -4.51 -14.45
CA GLN A 7 -4.86 -4.04 -13.38
C GLN A 7 -5.03 -5.10 -12.29
N GLN A 8 -5.36 -4.65 -11.08
CA GLN A 8 -5.76 -5.48 -9.96
C GLN A 8 -7.09 -4.97 -9.40
N CYS A 9 -8.01 -5.90 -9.13
CA CYS A 9 -9.28 -5.59 -8.50
C CYS A 9 -9.10 -5.18 -7.03
N VAL A 10 -9.71 -4.06 -6.64
CA VAL A 10 -9.64 -3.54 -5.26
C VAL A 10 -10.45 -4.43 -4.29
N ASP A 11 -11.52 -5.06 -4.78
CA ASP A 11 -12.45 -5.82 -3.93
C ASP A 11 -12.00 -7.27 -3.69
N CYS A 12 -11.51 -7.96 -4.75
CA CYS A 12 -11.17 -9.38 -4.67
C CYS A 12 -9.69 -9.70 -4.94
N GLY A 13 -8.87 -8.71 -5.28
CA GLY A 13 -7.45 -8.88 -5.56
C GLY A 13 -7.11 -9.63 -6.85
N ALA A 14 -8.09 -9.98 -7.68
CA ALA A 14 -7.88 -10.66 -8.95
C ALA A 14 -7.19 -9.74 -9.97
N TRP A 15 -6.32 -10.34 -10.79
CA TRP A 15 -5.57 -9.66 -11.85
C TRP A 15 -6.36 -9.67 -13.16
N CYS A 16 -6.40 -8.54 -13.86
CA CYS A 16 -7.06 -8.41 -15.14
C CYS A 16 -6.42 -7.33 -16.01
N LEU A 17 -6.83 -7.25 -17.28
CA LEU A 17 -6.39 -6.21 -18.22
C LEU A 17 -7.47 -5.14 -18.46
N GLU A 18 -8.67 -5.38 -17.92
CA GLU A 18 -9.83 -4.50 -18.00
C GLU A 18 -9.98 -3.67 -16.73
N THR A 19 -10.70 -2.55 -16.82
CA THR A 19 -11.02 -1.69 -15.66
C THR A 19 -12.17 -2.25 -14.81
N THR A 20 -12.90 -3.24 -15.32
CA THR A 20 -13.93 -3.98 -14.59
C THR A 20 -13.43 -5.37 -14.32
N CYS A 21 -13.54 -5.84 -13.08
CA CYS A 21 -13.07 -7.16 -12.71
C CYS A 21 -13.98 -8.24 -13.32
N PRO A 22 -13.46 -9.20 -14.13
CA PRO A 22 -14.27 -10.26 -14.70
C PRO A 22 -14.72 -11.31 -13.67
N LYS A 23 -14.13 -11.32 -12.46
CA LYS A 23 -14.44 -12.29 -11.40
C LYS A 23 -15.58 -11.84 -10.49
N CYS A 24 -15.61 -10.56 -10.09
CA CYS A 24 -16.60 -10.04 -9.16
C CYS A 24 -17.40 -8.82 -9.67
N GLY A 25 -17.08 -8.29 -10.85
CA GLY A 25 -17.69 -7.05 -11.37
C GLY A 25 -17.19 -5.76 -10.69
N GLY A 26 -16.29 -5.88 -9.72
CA GLY A 26 -15.70 -4.75 -8.99
C GLY A 26 -14.76 -3.88 -9.82
N THR A 27 -14.29 -2.79 -9.21
CA THR A 27 -13.43 -1.83 -9.91
C THR A 27 -11.98 -2.33 -9.90
N ALA A 28 -11.33 -2.36 -11.06
CA ALA A 28 -9.92 -2.71 -11.19
C ALA A 28 -9.07 -1.47 -11.48
N GLN A 29 -7.95 -1.35 -10.79
CA GLN A 29 -7.03 -0.21 -10.87
C GLN A 29 -5.62 -0.66 -11.24
N ALA A 30 -4.76 0.27 -11.66
CA ALA A 30 -3.40 -0.05 -12.08
C ALA A 30 -2.66 -0.74 -10.94
N ALA A 31 -2.14 -1.93 -11.21
CA ALA A 31 -1.63 -2.77 -10.14
C ALA A 31 -0.25 -2.36 -9.61
N ALA A 32 0.53 -1.62 -10.41
CA ALA A 32 1.82 -1.16 -9.93
C ALA A 32 1.61 0.11 -9.10
N PRO A 33 2.22 0.18 -7.90
CA PRO A 33 2.18 1.38 -7.10
C PRO A 33 2.86 2.53 -7.84
N LEU A 34 2.36 3.75 -7.63
CA LEU A 34 3.06 4.95 -8.08
C LEU A 34 4.41 5.04 -7.35
N LYS A 35 5.48 5.30 -8.12
CA LYS A 35 6.79 5.59 -7.54
C LYS A 35 6.67 6.84 -6.67
N TRP A 36 7.12 6.74 -5.42
CA TRP A 36 7.20 7.88 -4.52
C TRP A 36 8.23 8.92 -5.03
N SER A 37 7.88 10.20 -4.95
CA SER A 37 8.76 11.33 -5.25
C SER A 37 8.57 12.42 -4.20
N PRO A 38 9.65 13.05 -3.71
CA PRO A 38 9.56 14.17 -2.77
C PRO A 38 8.85 15.38 -3.37
N GLU A 39 8.92 15.57 -4.68
CA GLU A 39 8.30 16.66 -5.43
C GLU A 39 6.86 16.35 -5.88
N ASP A 40 6.22 15.29 -5.38
CA ASP A 40 4.89 14.87 -5.81
C ASP A 40 3.80 15.92 -5.46
N HIS A 41 3.54 16.81 -6.43
CA HIS A 41 2.53 17.85 -6.33
C HIS A 41 1.10 17.33 -6.12
N ARG A 42 0.83 16.04 -6.38
CA ARG A 42 -0.49 15.42 -6.21
C ARG A 42 -0.60 14.60 -4.93
N ALA A 43 0.41 14.64 -4.07
CA ALA A 43 0.41 13.90 -2.80
C ALA A 43 -0.74 14.33 -1.87
N ASN A 44 -1.17 15.60 -1.90
CA ASN A 44 -2.32 16.08 -1.11
C ASN A 44 -3.63 15.40 -1.56
N VAL A 45 -3.90 15.37 -2.87
CA VAL A 45 -5.12 14.76 -3.43
C VAL A 45 -5.15 13.26 -3.10
N ARG A 46 -4.01 12.57 -3.21
CA ARG A 46 -3.93 11.14 -2.87
C ARG A 46 -4.18 10.89 -1.38
N ARG A 47 -3.68 11.73 -0.48
CA ARG A 47 -3.94 11.64 0.97
C ARG A 47 -5.43 11.85 1.30
N GLN A 48 -6.09 12.78 0.62
CA GLN A 48 -7.53 13.01 0.77
C GLN A 48 -8.35 11.81 0.29
N LEU A 49 -8.03 11.24 -0.88
CA LEU A 49 -8.71 10.06 -1.43
C LEU A 49 -8.59 8.83 -0.51
N ASN A 50 -7.43 8.66 0.13
CA ASN A 50 -7.17 7.55 1.04
C ASN A 50 -7.59 7.85 2.49
N ASN A 51 -8.21 9.01 2.75
CA ASN A 51 -8.66 9.45 4.06
C ASN A 51 -7.58 9.33 5.17
N VAL A 52 -6.33 9.69 4.82
CA VAL A 52 -5.16 9.52 5.70
C VAL A 52 -5.23 10.37 6.97
N GLU A 53 -5.95 11.49 6.91
CA GLU A 53 -6.08 12.43 8.04
C GLU A 53 -7.09 11.97 9.10
N ALA A 54 -7.82 10.87 8.86
CA ALA A 54 -8.75 10.33 9.84
C ALA A 54 -8.02 9.76 11.06
N PRO A 55 -8.58 9.92 12.29
CA PRO A 55 -7.96 9.41 13.51
C PRO A 55 -7.79 7.88 13.51
N ASP A 56 -8.71 7.18 12.86
CA ASP A 56 -8.70 5.71 12.75
C ASP A 56 -7.56 5.22 11.85
N TRP A 57 -7.14 6.03 10.86
CA TRP A 57 -6.06 5.66 9.95
C TRP A 57 -4.74 5.45 10.71
N ALA A 58 -4.46 6.29 11.72
CA ALA A 58 -3.24 6.18 12.52
C ALA A 58 -3.11 4.83 13.25
N GLN A 59 -4.25 4.19 13.58
CA GLN A 59 -4.27 2.88 14.24
C GLN A 59 -3.96 1.72 13.28
N THR A 60 -4.03 1.96 11.96
CA THR A 60 -3.72 0.94 10.94
C THR A 60 -2.23 0.85 10.63
N ILE A 61 -1.43 1.81 11.10
CA ILE A 61 0.01 1.85 10.83
C ILE A 61 0.71 0.77 11.67
N PRO A 62 1.55 -0.08 11.04
CA PRO A 62 2.36 -1.04 11.79
C PRO A 62 3.26 -0.33 12.79
N THR A 63 3.19 -0.74 14.06
CA THR A 63 4.11 -0.25 15.09
C THR A 63 5.39 -1.08 15.08
N LEU A 64 6.53 -0.41 15.24
CA LEU A 64 7.80 -1.10 15.46
C LEU A 64 7.80 -1.74 16.86
N PRO A 65 8.49 -2.89 17.03
CA PRO A 65 8.72 -3.47 18.36
C PRO A 65 9.50 -2.50 19.26
N SER A 66 9.56 -2.76 20.56
CA SER A 66 10.33 -1.90 21.46
C SER A 66 11.83 -1.96 21.16
N VAL A 67 12.57 -0.90 21.50
CA VAL A 67 14.04 -0.85 21.30
C VAL A 67 14.72 -2.02 22.02
N GLU A 68 14.20 -2.42 23.17
CA GLU A 68 14.73 -3.54 23.94
C GLU A 68 14.47 -4.89 23.26
N GLU A 69 13.27 -5.09 22.73
CA GLU A 69 12.93 -6.29 21.93
C GLU A 69 13.79 -6.39 20.67
N MET A 70 14.07 -5.26 20.00
CA MET A 70 14.98 -5.23 18.85
C MET A 70 16.41 -5.63 19.26
N ARG A 71 16.92 -5.11 20.39
CA ARG A 71 18.25 -5.45 20.90
C ARG A 71 18.38 -6.93 21.24
N ILE A 72 17.38 -7.49 21.94
CA ILE A 72 17.34 -8.92 22.29
C ILE A 72 17.28 -9.78 21.03
N GLY A 73 16.52 -9.36 20.02
CA GLY A 73 16.46 -10.03 18.72
C GLY A 73 17.80 -10.06 18.00
N SER A 74 18.55 -8.94 18.00
CA SER A 74 19.89 -8.88 17.39
C SER A 74 20.91 -9.76 18.10
N GLN A 75 20.89 -9.81 19.44
CA GLN A 75 21.81 -10.66 20.22
C GLN A 75 21.58 -12.15 19.96
N LYS A 76 20.33 -12.59 19.85
CA LYS A 76 19.99 -13.99 19.55
C LYS A 76 20.40 -14.41 18.14
N GLN A 77 20.43 -13.49 17.17
CA GLN A 77 20.87 -13.77 15.80
C GLN A 77 22.39 -13.88 15.67
N GLU A 78 23.17 -13.33 16.60
CA GLU A 78 24.63 -13.44 16.61
C GLU A 78 25.15 -14.71 17.32
N GLU A 79 24.31 -15.33 18.14
CA GLU A 79 24.63 -16.55 18.90
C GLU A 79 24.26 -17.87 18.16
N GLU A 80 23.53 -17.78 17.04
CA GLU A 80 23.16 -18.89 16.16
C GLU A 80 24.07 -18.97 14.91
#